data_AF-A0AAW0QKP4-F1
#
_entry.id   AF-A0AAW0QKP4-F1
#
_cell.length_a   1.000
_cell.length_b   1.000
_cell.length_c   1.000
_cell.angle_alpha   90.00
_cell.angle_beta   90.00
_cell.angle_gamma   90.00
#
_symmetry.space_group_name_H-M   'P 1'
#
loop_
_entity.id
_entity.type
_entity.pdbx_description
1 polymer ?
#
loop_
_entity_poly.entity_id
_entity_poly.type
_entity_poly.pdbx_seq_one_letter_code
_entity_poly.pdbx_strand_id
1 'polypeptide(L)'
;FGGMAQFCPTCGTSLLASGFLYDPQPGDEPLFALNARAIQDLIIYHLERRPIELTPTSSFDGASLPPAYDPPPFIGPEPEANIGGGKIYHGSCHCGAVTFALKSQSLNSSYSSGMAECNCSICSRLGVAWLYPRANQTVMNGQDHLTYYIMGSGMLAKGFCEICGVPIDNKFQELNSSETSRLSSRNQSFYATSKDG
;
A
#
# COMPACT_ATOMS: atom_id res chain seq x y z
N PHE A 1 -8.78 17.62 6.13
CA PHE A 1 -7.68 17.98 5.21
C PHE A 1 -8.25 18.15 3.82
N GLY A 2 -8.29 19.38 3.31
CA GLY A 2 -8.57 19.66 1.91
C GLY A 2 -7.25 19.95 1.21
N GLY A 3 -6.88 19.14 0.22
CA GLY A 3 -5.58 19.26 -0.43
C GLY A 3 -5.43 18.37 -1.64
N MET A 4 -4.40 18.65 -2.43
CA MET A 4 -4.02 17.86 -3.59
C MET A 4 -2.90 16.89 -3.18
N ALA A 5 -3.12 15.60 -3.42
CA ALA A 5 -2.06 14.59 -3.38
C ALA A 5 -1.69 14.20 -4.81
N GLN A 6 -0.40 14.21 -5.13
CA GLN A 6 0.12 13.84 -6.44
C GLN A 6 1.03 12.61 -6.31
N PHE A 7 0.84 11.66 -7.22
CA PHE A 7 1.63 10.44 -7.32
C PHE A 7 2.10 10.21 -8.76
N CYS A 8 3.15 9.42 -8.93
CA CYS A 8 3.61 9.01 -10.25
C CYS A 8 2.60 8.01 -10.86
N PRO A 9 2.01 8.30 -12.04
CA PRO A 9 1.00 7.41 -12.65
C PRO A 9 1.60 6.09 -13.16
N THR A 10 2.92 5.97 -13.20
CA THR A 10 3.61 4.76 -13.64
C THR A 10 3.84 3.77 -12.51
N CYS A 11 4.24 4.25 -11.32
CA CYS A 11 4.66 3.38 -10.22
C CYS A 11 3.89 3.58 -8.91
N GLY A 12 2.90 4.48 -8.88
CA GLY A 12 2.06 4.74 -7.72
C GLY A 12 2.76 5.48 -6.57
N THR A 13 4.04 5.82 -6.71
CA THR A 13 4.77 6.52 -5.65
C THR A 13 4.19 7.91 -5.45
N SER A 14 3.64 8.19 -4.27
CA SER A 14 3.26 9.54 -3.85
C SER A 14 4.49 10.43 -3.82
N LEU A 15 4.41 11.62 -4.41
CA LEU A 15 5.55 12.54 -4.54
C LEU A 15 5.31 13.83 -3.75
N LEU A 16 4.12 14.40 -3.88
CA LEU A 16 3.78 15.70 -3.34
C LEU A 16 2.40 15.67 -2.68
N ALA A 17 2.28 16.33 -1.53
CA ALA A 17 1.01 16.77 -1.00
C ALA A 17 1.06 18.29 -0.78
N SER A 18 -0.02 18.98 -1.15
CA SER A 18 -0.21 20.39 -0.80
C SER A 18 -1.64 20.67 -0.37
N GLY A 19 -1.80 21.59 0.59
CA GLY A 19 -3.12 21.96 1.09
C GLY A 19 -3.08 22.54 2.50
N PHE A 20 -4.24 22.59 3.15
CA PHE A 20 -4.37 23.14 4.48
C PHE A 20 -4.84 22.07 5.46
N LEU A 21 -4.27 22.08 6.67
CA LEU A 21 -4.72 21.20 7.77
C LEU A 21 -6.10 21.63 8.30
N TYR A 22 -6.39 22.94 8.24
CA TYR A 22 -7.61 23.60 8.69
C TYR A 22 -8.15 24.57 7.64
N ASP A 23 -9.31 25.17 7.92
CA ASP A 23 -9.88 26.20 7.05
C ASP A 23 -8.95 27.42 7.01
N PRO A 24 -8.40 27.77 5.83
CA PRO A 24 -7.43 28.84 5.71
C PRO A 24 -8.05 30.20 6.01
N GLN A 25 -7.31 31.04 6.71
CA GLN A 25 -7.61 32.46 6.90
C GLN A 25 -6.92 33.32 5.82
N PRO A 26 -7.37 34.57 5.60
CA PRO A 26 -6.71 35.46 4.65
C PRO A 26 -5.22 35.65 4.99
N GLY A 27 -4.35 35.26 4.05
CA GLY A 27 -2.89 35.32 4.20
C GLY A 27 -2.22 34.01 4.62
N ASP A 28 -2.99 32.95 4.90
CA ASP A 28 -2.43 31.62 5.12
C ASP A 28 -1.86 31.04 3.83
N GLU A 29 -0.67 30.46 3.93
CA GLU A 29 -0.01 29.72 2.85
C GLU A 29 -0.26 28.22 3.00
N PRO A 30 -0.47 27.48 1.90
CA PRO A 30 -0.69 26.04 1.97
C PRO A 30 0.59 25.34 2.44
N LEU A 31 0.40 24.26 3.21
CA LEU A 31 1.48 23.33 3.46
C LEU A 31 1.90 22.67 2.15
N PHE A 32 3.19 22.40 2.06
CA PHE A 32 3.82 21.69 0.96
C PHE A 32 4.71 20.61 1.54
N ALA A 33 4.45 19.36 1.16
CA ALA A 33 5.15 18.20 1.71
C ALA A 33 5.64 17.28 0.57
N LEU A 34 6.92 16.93 0.60
CA LEU A 34 7.51 15.92 -0.27
C LEU A 34 7.55 14.57 0.42
N ASN A 35 7.32 13.50 -0.32
CA ASN A 35 7.51 12.15 0.20
C ASN A 35 9.01 11.89 0.45
N ALA A 36 9.43 11.86 1.71
CA ALA A 36 10.81 11.57 2.10
C ALA A 36 11.32 10.24 1.52
N ARG A 37 10.45 9.23 1.35
CA ARG A 37 10.82 7.93 0.76
C ARG A 37 11.17 8.02 -0.73
N ALA A 38 10.85 9.12 -1.41
CA ALA A 38 11.21 9.35 -2.79
C ALA A 38 12.59 10.01 -2.97
N ILE A 39 13.18 10.56 -1.90
CA ILE A 39 14.47 11.26 -1.91
C ILE A 39 15.61 10.26 -2.13
N GLN A 40 16.53 10.59 -3.04
CA GLN A 40 17.72 9.78 -3.29
C GLN A 40 18.74 9.94 -2.15
N ASP A 41 19.48 8.86 -1.87
CA ASP A 41 20.53 8.81 -0.84
C ASP A 41 20.07 9.15 0.58
N LEU A 42 18.75 9.08 0.84
CA LEU A 42 18.18 9.27 2.17
C LEU A 42 17.98 7.92 2.88
N ILE A 43 18.57 7.78 4.07
CA ILE A 43 18.23 6.72 5.01
C ILE A 43 17.15 7.26 5.94
N ILE A 44 15.88 7.02 5.59
CA ILE A 44 14.72 7.62 6.31
C ILE A 44 14.70 7.27 7.81
N TYR A 45 15.28 6.14 8.21
CA TYR A 45 15.34 5.70 9.60
C TYR A 45 16.33 6.50 10.46
N HIS A 46 17.21 7.29 9.85
CA HIS A 46 18.11 8.20 10.57
C HIS A 46 17.44 9.55 10.89
N LEU A 47 16.27 9.83 10.32
CA LEU A 47 15.53 11.04 10.62
C LEU A 47 14.71 10.85 11.90
N GLU A 48 14.77 11.85 12.78
CA GLU A 48 13.91 11.92 13.95
C GLU A 48 12.44 12.00 13.51
N ARG A 49 11.61 11.11 14.04
CA ARG A 49 10.16 11.14 13.80
C ARG A 49 9.53 12.14 14.75
N ARG A 50 9.10 13.28 14.23
CA ARG A 50 8.34 14.28 14.97
C ARG A 50 6.88 14.30 14.52
N PRO A 51 5.93 14.56 15.42
CA PRO A 51 4.57 14.83 15.00
C PRO A 51 4.53 16.14 14.20
N ILE A 52 3.47 16.33 13.41
CA ILE A 52 3.24 17.60 12.71
C ILE A 52 2.77 18.60 13.76
N GLU A 53 3.64 19.52 14.18
CA GLU A 53 3.30 20.52 15.20
C GLU A 53 2.40 21.62 14.61
N LEU A 54 1.35 21.99 15.36
CA LEU A 54 0.43 23.08 15.04
C LEU A 54 0.69 24.33 15.87
N THR A 55 1.06 24.11 17.14
CA THR A 55 1.49 25.14 18.09
C THR A 55 2.64 24.55 18.93
N PRO A 56 3.36 25.33 19.74
CA PRO A 56 4.40 24.81 20.63
C PRO A 56 3.91 23.74 21.63
N THR A 57 2.60 23.60 21.81
CA THR A 57 1.99 22.69 22.79
C THR A 57 0.99 21.71 22.16
N SER A 58 0.87 21.64 20.84
CA SER A 58 -0.12 20.78 20.19
C SER A 58 0.35 20.27 18.84
N SER A 59 0.14 18.99 18.60
CA SER A 59 0.37 18.32 17.33
C SER A 59 -0.93 18.04 16.57
N PHE A 60 -0.81 17.85 15.27
CA PHE A 60 -1.88 17.45 14.39
C PHE A 60 -2.29 16.01 14.67
N ASP A 61 -3.52 15.84 15.14
CA ASP A 61 -4.18 14.56 15.28
C ASP A 61 -5.35 14.48 14.30
N GLY A 62 -5.03 14.10 13.06
CA GLY A 62 -6.03 13.96 12.01
C GLY A 62 -7.08 12.88 12.28
N ALA A 63 -6.79 11.90 13.15
CA ALA A 63 -7.73 10.81 13.45
C ALA A 63 -8.89 11.27 14.34
N SER A 64 -8.65 12.27 15.20
CA SER A 64 -9.67 12.86 16.07
C SER A 64 -10.48 13.98 15.39
N LEU A 65 -10.11 14.41 14.18
CA LEU A 65 -10.81 15.49 13.47
C LEU A 65 -12.15 15.02 12.89
N PRO A 66 -13.25 15.77 13.08
CA PRO A 66 -14.51 15.49 12.41
C PRO A 66 -14.55 16.02 10.96
N PRO A 67 -15.32 15.37 10.06
CA PRO A 67 -15.93 14.05 10.26
C PRO A 67 -14.84 12.98 10.31
N ALA A 68 -15.04 11.96 11.15
CA ALA A 68 -14.16 10.81 11.16
C ALA A 68 -14.14 10.19 9.75
N TYR A 69 -12.96 9.77 9.29
CA TYR A 69 -12.84 9.07 8.02
C TYR A 69 -13.66 7.77 8.09
N ASP A 70 -14.63 7.63 7.19
CA ASP A 70 -15.41 6.41 6.99
C ASP A 70 -14.78 5.61 5.84
N PRO A 71 -14.11 4.48 6.11
CA PRO A 71 -13.47 3.70 5.07
C PRO A 71 -14.50 3.16 4.07
N PRO A 72 -14.24 3.23 2.75
CA PRO A 72 -15.14 2.65 1.76
C PRO A 72 -15.44 1.17 2.06
N PRO A 73 -16.72 0.77 2.13
CA PRO A 73 -17.10 -0.59 2.50
C PRO A 73 -16.78 -1.57 1.37
N PHE A 74 -16.40 -2.79 1.74
CA PHE A 74 -16.35 -3.90 0.78
C PHE A 74 -17.77 -4.40 0.49
N ILE A 75 -18.12 -4.50 -0.79
CA ILE A 75 -19.38 -5.06 -1.25
C ILE A 75 -19.03 -6.19 -2.22
N GLY A 76 -19.18 -7.44 -1.77
CA GLY A 76 -18.85 -8.63 -2.55
C GLY A 76 -18.99 -9.90 -1.71
N PRO A 77 -18.73 -11.07 -2.30
CA PRO A 77 -18.72 -12.32 -1.55
C PRO A 77 -17.52 -12.36 -0.59
N GLU A 78 -17.74 -12.97 0.57
CA GLU A 78 -16.66 -13.25 1.52
C GLU A 78 -15.74 -14.37 1.01
N PRO A 79 -14.45 -14.40 1.38
CA PRO A 79 -13.53 -15.45 0.95
C PRO A 79 -13.90 -16.85 1.48
N GLU A 80 -13.76 -17.86 0.62
CA GLU A 80 -14.21 -19.23 0.90
C GLU A 80 -13.27 -20.02 1.83
N ALA A 81 -12.04 -19.55 2.07
CA ALA A 81 -11.05 -20.29 2.85
C ALA A 81 -11.60 -20.79 4.20
N ASN A 82 -11.36 -22.07 4.51
CA ASN A 82 -11.71 -22.64 5.81
C ASN A 82 -10.54 -22.48 6.79
N ILE A 83 -10.66 -21.51 7.71
CA ILE A 83 -9.64 -21.20 8.72
C ILE A 83 -10.29 -21.30 10.09
N GLY A 84 -9.86 -22.26 10.90
CA GLY A 84 -10.37 -22.43 12.27
C GLY A 84 -10.13 -21.15 13.11
N GLY A 85 -11.19 -20.59 13.68
CA GLY A 85 -11.13 -19.31 14.40
C GLY A 85 -10.79 -18.10 13.52
N GLY A 86 -10.96 -18.22 12.20
CA GLY A 86 -10.70 -17.15 11.24
C GLY A 86 -11.65 -15.96 11.41
N LYS A 87 -11.16 -14.78 11.07
CA LYS A 87 -11.88 -13.52 10.99
C LYS A 87 -11.79 -12.96 9.58
N ILE A 88 -12.80 -12.18 9.21
CA ILE A 88 -12.83 -11.47 7.94
C ILE A 88 -12.45 -10.01 8.20
N TYR A 89 -11.56 -9.52 7.34
CA TYR A 89 -11.05 -8.16 7.34
C TYR A 89 -11.41 -7.54 6.00
N HIS A 90 -12.04 -6.37 6.03
CA HIS A 90 -12.29 -5.58 4.83
C HIS A 90 -11.24 -4.48 4.70
N GLY A 91 -10.88 -4.17 3.47
CA GLY A 91 -9.97 -3.08 3.14
C GLY A 91 -10.31 -2.46 1.80
N SER A 92 -9.72 -1.29 1.56
CA SER A 92 -9.96 -0.52 0.35
C SER A 92 -8.77 0.38 0.04
N CYS A 93 -8.66 0.79 -1.22
CA CYS A 93 -7.87 1.97 -1.56
C CYS A 93 -8.54 3.23 -0.99
N HIS A 94 -7.84 4.37 -0.97
CA HIS A 94 -8.37 5.58 -0.35
C HIS A 94 -9.67 6.09 -1.01
N CYS A 95 -9.80 5.97 -2.34
CA CYS A 95 -11.00 6.41 -3.05
C CYS A 95 -12.13 5.37 -3.08
N GLY A 96 -11.89 4.15 -2.61
CA GLY A 96 -12.87 3.06 -2.60
C GLY A 96 -13.09 2.36 -3.95
N ALA A 97 -12.43 2.79 -5.02
CA ALA A 97 -12.54 2.15 -6.33
C ALA A 97 -12.02 0.71 -6.36
N VAL A 98 -11.08 0.38 -5.46
CA VAL A 98 -10.61 -0.98 -5.23
C VAL A 98 -10.92 -1.36 -3.79
N THR A 99 -11.60 -2.47 -3.58
CA THR A 99 -11.92 -3.01 -2.25
C THR A 99 -11.56 -4.49 -2.18
N PHE A 100 -11.29 -5.00 -0.99
CA PHE A 100 -10.96 -6.40 -0.79
C PHE A 100 -11.46 -6.92 0.55
N ALA A 101 -11.66 -8.23 0.61
CA ALA A 101 -11.89 -9.00 1.82
C ALA A 101 -10.77 -10.02 2.00
N LEU A 102 -10.29 -10.17 3.24
CA LEU A 102 -9.29 -11.15 3.65
C LEU A 102 -9.84 -11.99 4.79
N LYS A 103 -9.86 -13.31 4.61
CA LYS A 103 -10.11 -14.27 5.69
C LYS A 103 -8.79 -14.77 6.24
N SER A 104 -8.51 -14.48 7.51
CA SER A 104 -7.25 -14.84 8.16
C SER A 104 -7.46 -15.26 9.61
N GLN A 105 -6.44 -15.87 10.22
CA GLN A 105 -6.35 -15.87 11.68
C GLN A 105 -6.35 -14.43 12.20
N SER A 106 -6.60 -14.24 13.50
CA SER A 106 -6.61 -12.90 14.08
C SER A 106 -5.29 -12.17 13.80
N LEU A 107 -5.38 -11.04 13.07
CA LEU A 107 -4.26 -10.15 12.74
C LEU A 107 -3.87 -9.32 13.97
N ASN A 108 -3.25 -9.97 14.95
CA ASN A 108 -2.73 -9.37 16.17
C ASN A 108 -1.35 -9.96 16.48
N SER A 109 -0.86 -9.78 17.71
CA SER A 109 0.45 -10.30 18.13
C SER A 109 0.62 -11.83 18.01
N SER A 110 -0.45 -12.61 17.86
CA SER A 110 -0.38 -14.06 17.62
C SER A 110 -0.36 -14.45 16.13
N TYR A 111 -0.37 -13.49 15.20
CA TYR A 111 -0.37 -13.79 13.77
C TYR A 111 1.00 -14.31 13.30
N SER A 112 1.11 -15.62 13.07
CA SER A 112 2.38 -16.30 12.84
C SER A 112 3.07 -15.96 11.52
N SER A 113 2.31 -15.63 10.47
CA SER A 113 2.87 -15.20 9.18
C SER A 113 3.44 -13.78 9.22
N GLY A 114 3.09 -13.00 10.25
CA GLY A 114 3.59 -11.64 10.46
C GLY A 114 3.23 -10.67 9.33
N MET A 115 3.85 -9.49 9.41
CA MET A 115 3.77 -8.41 8.44
C MET A 115 5.18 -8.14 7.92
N ALA A 116 5.33 -7.92 6.61
CA ALA A 116 6.63 -7.67 6.00
C ALA A 116 6.75 -6.23 5.49
N GLU A 117 7.76 -5.52 5.97
CA GLU A 117 8.24 -4.27 5.36
C GLU A 117 9.52 -4.56 4.56
N CYS A 118 9.39 -4.60 3.24
CA CYS A 118 10.51 -4.89 2.36
C CYS A 118 11.36 -3.64 2.11
N ASN A 119 12.69 -3.80 2.17
CA ASN A 119 13.65 -2.72 1.95
C ASN A 119 14.17 -2.61 0.50
N CYS A 120 13.57 -3.34 -0.46
CA CYS A 120 13.96 -3.19 -1.86
C CYS A 120 13.57 -1.80 -2.40
N SER A 121 14.22 -1.37 -3.47
CA SER A 121 14.16 0.02 -3.97
C SER A 121 12.73 0.55 -4.16
N ILE A 122 11.82 -0.25 -4.71
CA ILE A 122 10.42 0.13 -4.89
C ILE A 122 9.59 0.07 -3.61
N CYS A 123 9.72 -0.99 -2.79
CA CYS A 123 8.94 -1.11 -1.56
C CYS A 123 9.33 -0.03 -0.54
N SER A 124 10.61 0.34 -0.50
CA SER A 124 11.09 1.46 0.31
C SER A 124 10.45 2.79 -0.09
N ARG A 125 10.27 3.03 -1.41
CA ARG A 125 9.60 4.23 -1.96
C ARG A 125 8.11 4.27 -1.66
N LEU A 126 7.43 3.14 -1.82
CA LEU A 126 6.00 3.01 -1.58
C LEU A 126 5.65 3.00 -0.08
N GLY A 127 6.58 2.59 0.79
CA GLY A 127 6.38 2.57 2.24
C GLY A 127 5.34 1.56 2.72
N VAL A 128 5.22 0.41 2.04
CA VAL A 128 4.12 -0.54 2.25
C VAL A 128 4.48 -1.62 3.27
N ALA A 129 3.48 -1.98 4.07
CA ALA A 129 3.44 -3.14 4.93
C ALA A 129 2.62 -4.26 4.27
N TRP A 130 3.24 -5.40 3.98
CA TRP A 130 2.62 -6.50 3.25
C TRP A 130 2.18 -7.64 4.16
N LEU A 131 1.02 -8.22 3.84
CA LEU A 131 0.63 -9.57 4.25
C LEU A 131 0.68 -10.47 3.01
N TYR A 132 0.95 -11.76 3.22
CA TYR A 132 0.99 -12.78 2.15
C TYR A 132 -0.03 -13.90 2.42
N PRO A 133 -1.33 -13.59 2.34
CA PRO A 133 -2.37 -14.62 2.39
C PRO A 133 -2.35 -15.46 1.11
N ARG A 134 -2.95 -16.65 1.16
CA ARG A 134 -3.19 -17.46 -0.04
C ARG A 134 -4.31 -16.87 -0.90
N ALA A 135 -4.29 -17.18 -2.19
CA ALA A 135 -5.33 -16.72 -3.13
C ALA A 135 -6.78 -17.02 -2.67
N ASN A 136 -7.05 -18.19 -2.08
CA ASN A 136 -8.40 -18.54 -1.62
C ASN A 136 -8.85 -17.81 -0.33
N GLN A 137 -7.93 -17.09 0.31
CA GLN A 137 -8.21 -16.28 1.50
C GLN A 137 -8.63 -14.85 1.14
N THR A 138 -8.52 -14.46 -0.12
CA THR A 138 -8.78 -13.09 -0.57
C THR A 138 -9.86 -13.05 -1.63
N VAL A 139 -10.67 -11.99 -1.58
CA VAL A 139 -11.57 -11.58 -2.66
C VAL A 139 -11.31 -10.10 -2.89
N MET A 140 -11.28 -9.69 -4.15
CA MET A 140 -11.06 -8.30 -4.54
C MET A 140 -12.13 -7.85 -5.53
N ASN A 141 -12.51 -6.58 -5.46
CA ASN A 141 -13.43 -5.92 -6.37
C ASN A 141 -12.79 -4.62 -6.89
N GLY A 142 -13.11 -4.24 -8.13
CA GLY A 142 -12.58 -3.05 -8.80
C GLY A 142 -11.18 -3.22 -9.38
N GLN A 143 -10.78 -4.44 -9.75
CA GLN A 143 -9.47 -4.75 -10.34
C GLN A 143 -9.19 -3.99 -11.64
N ASP A 144 -10.23 -3.53 -12.32
CA ASP A 144 -10.22 -2.63 -13.46
C ASP A 144 -9.64 -1.24 -13.15
N HIS A 145 -9.60 -0.84 -11.88
CA HIS A 145 -8.92 0.36 -11.40
C HIS A 145 -7.50 0.10 -10.85
N LEU A 146 -7.01 -1.14 -10.97
CA LEU A 146 -5.61 -1.45 -10.66
C LEU A 146 -4.75 -1.31 -11.91
N THR A 147 -3.67 -0.56 -11.75
CA THR A 147 -2.56 -0.56 -12.70
C THR A 147 -1.32 -1.17 -12.05
N TYR A 148 -0.44 -1.72 -12.88
CA TYR A 148 0.65 -2.58 -12.45
C TYR A 148 2.00 -2.06 -12.94
N TYR A 149 2.91 -1.84 -11.99
CA TYR A 149 4.30 -1.50 -12.30
C TYR A 149 5.20 -2.72 -12.22
N ILE A 150 5.84 -3.07 -13.34
CA ILE A 150 6.74 -4.21 -13.47
C ILE A 150 8.18 -3.69 -13.56
N MET A 151 9.09 -4.31 -12.82
CA MET A 151 10.49 -3.89 -12.76
C MET A 151 11.42 -5.07 -12.46
N GLY A 152 12.72 -4.83 -12.57
CA GLY A 152 13.75 -5.81 -12.20
C GLY A 152 13.63 -7.08 -13.04
N SER A 153 13.42 -8.22 -12.37
CA SER A 153 13.34 -9.53 -13.02
C SER A 153 12.05 -9.75 -13.83
N GLY A 154 11.07 -8.86 -13.75
CA GLY A 154 9.77 -9.03 -14.40
C GLY A 154 8.83 -10.03 -13.71
N MET A 155 9.27 -10.72 -12.65
CA MET A 155 8.48 -11.75 -11.96
C MET A 155 7.29 -11.20 -11.17
N LEU A 156 7.42 -9.98 -10.65
CA LEU A 156 6.44 -9.38 -9.75
C LEU A 156 6.02 -8.01 -10.28
N ALA A 157 4.71 -7.81 -10.35
CA ALA A 157 4.08 -6.54 -10.60
C ALA A 157 3.59 -5.93 -9.28
N LYS A 158 3.75 -4.61 -9.12
CA LYS A 158 3.19 -3.84 -8.00
C LYS A 158 1.88 -3.21 -8.43
N GLY A 159 0.77 -3.67 -7.87
CA GLY A 159 -0.54 -3.11 -8.18
C GLY A 159 -0.84 -1.92 -7.28
N PHE A 160 -1.36 -0.86 -7.87
CA PHE A 160 -1.86 0.32 -7.16
C PHE A 160 -3.12 0.85 -7.83
N CYS A 161 -3.96 1.51 -7.04
CA CYS A 161 -5.16 2.15 -7.57
C CYS A 161 -4.78 3.34 -8.45
N GLU A 162 -5.21 3.34 -9.70
CA GLU A 162 -4.89 4.39 -10.67
C GLU A 162 -5.50 5.76 -10.31
N ILE A 163 -6.51 5.79 -9.45
CA ILE A 163 -7.23 7.01 -9.06
C ILE A 163 -6.54 7.70 -7.88
N CYS A 164 -6.13 6.95 -6.86
CA CYS A 164 -5.59 7.51 -5.62
C CYS A 164 -4.15 7.12 -5.30
N GLY A 165 -3.49 6.31 -6.15
CA GLY A 165 -2.08 5.94 -6.01
C GLY A 165 -1.77 4.93 -4.88
N VAL A 166 -2.77 4.48 -4.11
CA VAL A 166 -2.57 3.55 -2.98
C VAL A 166 -2.12 2.18 -3.50
N PRO A 167 -0.97 1.64 -3.02
CA PRO A 167 -0.55 0.27 -3.30
C PRO A 167 -1.54 -0.74 -2.70
N ILE A 168 -1.92 -1.77 -3.47
CA ILE A 168 -2.95 -2.74 -3.06
C ILE A 168 -2.40 -4.16 -3.01
N ASP A 169 -1.73 -4.63 -4.07
CA ASP A 169 -1.29 -6.01 -4.16
C ASP A 169 0.08 -6.16 -4.84
N ASN A 170 0.57 -7.40 -4.80
CA ASN A 170 1.71 -7.84 -5.60
C ASN A 170 1.27 -9.05 -6.40
N LYS A 171 1.40 -8.97 -7.73
CA LYS A 171 0.98 -10.05 -8.63
C LYS A 171 2.17 -10.70 -9.30
N PHE A 172 2.31 -12.02 -9.15
CA PHE A 172 3.25 -12.77 -9.97
C PHE A 172 2.84 -12.72 -11.44
N GLN A 173 3.82 -12.46 -12.30
CA GLN A 173 3.62 -12.52 -13.74
C GLN A 173 3.81 -13.94 -14.22
N GLU A 174 2.99 -14.38 -15.17
CA GLU A 174 3.21 -15.65 -15.87
C GLU A 174 4.36 -15.48 -16.85
N LEU A 175 5.51 -16.04 -16.48
CA LEU A 175 6.70 -16.05 -17.32
C LEU A 175 6.72 -17.30 -18.21
N ASN A 176 7.05 -17.12 -19.48
CA ASN A 176 7.32 -18.24 -20.39
C ASN A 176 8.70 -18.88 -20.12
N SER A 177 9.00 -19.99 -20.78
CA SER A 177 10.25 -20.73 -20.58
C SER A 177 11.50 -19.91 -20.87
N SER A 178 11.47 -19.03 -21.89
CA SER A 178 12.61 -18.19 -22.23
C SER A 178 12.84 -17.11 -21.16
N GLU A 179 11.76 -16.48 -20.69
CA GLU A 179 11.84 -15.48 -19.60
C GLU A 179 12.34 -16.11 -18.31
N THR A 180 11.82 -17.29 -17.95
CA THR A 180 12.24 -18.03 -16.76
C THR A 180 13.72 -18.42 -16.83
N SER A 181 14.22 -18.84 -17.99
CA SER A 181 15.63 -19.20 -18.15
C SER A 181 16.61 -18.02 -18.02
N ARG A 182 16.14 -16.78 -18.22
CA ARG A 182 16.96 -15.56 -18.06
C ARG A 182 17.07 -15.10 -16.61
N LEU A 183 16.25 -15.65 -15.72
CA LEU A 183 16.33 -15.38 -14.29
C LEU A 183 17.62 -15.98 -13.70
N SER A 184 18.17 -15.33 -12.68
CA SER A 184 19.24 -15.95 -11.87
C SER A 184 18.73 -17.23 -11.18
N SER A 185 19.62 -18.16 -10.83
CA SER A 185 19.23 -19.41 -10.16
C SER A 185 18.42 -19.15 -8.88
N ARG A 186 18.77 -18.12 -8.11
CA ARG A 186 17.99 -17.67 -6.95
C ARG A 186 16.56 -17.27 -7.33
N ASN A 187 16.40 -16.50 -8.40
CA ASN A 187 15.09 -16.02 -8.85
C ASN A 187 14.24 -17.14 -9.47
N GLN A 188 14.86 -18.10 -10.17
CA GLN A 188 14.15 -19.29 -10.67
C GLN A 188 13.57 -20.09 -9.51
N SER A 189 14.36 -20.36 -8.46
CA SER A 189 13.88 -21.07 -7.26
C SER A 189 12.76 -20.30 -6.57
N PHE A 190 12.93 -18.99 -6.37
CA PHE A 190 11.91 -18.15 -5.74
C PHE A 190 10.59 -18.12 -6.55
N TYR A 191 10.68 -17.97 -7.86
CA TYR A 191 9.51 -17.98 -8.74
C TYR A 191 8.76 -19.32 -8.68
N ALA A 192 9.49 -20.43 -8.76
CA ALA A 192 8.91 -21.77 -8.73
C ALA A 192 8.15 -22.07 -7.43
N THR A 193 8.60 -21.55 -6.28
CA THR A 193 7.96 -21.80 -4.98
C THR A 193 6.85 -20.82 -4.62
N SER A 194 6.76 -19.68 -5.31
CA SER A 194 5.95 -18.55 -4.86
C SER A 194 4.86 -18.12 -5.83
N LYS A 195 4.98 -18.45 -7.13
CA LYS A 195 4.06 -17.97 -8.17
C LYS A 195 2.60 -18.42 -8.00
N ASP A 196 2.39 -19.57 -7.35
CA ASP A 196 1.08 -20.19 -7.12
C ASP A 196 0.55 -19.96 -5.69
N GLY A 197 1.25 -19.13 -4.91
CA GLY A 197 0.96 -18.84 -3.51
C GLY A 197 -0.30 -18.03 -3.28
#